data_AF-A0AA38LMN6-F1
#
_entry.id   AF-A0AA38LMN6-F1
#
_cell.length_a   1.000
_cell.length_b   1.000
_cell.length_c   1.000
_cell.angle_alpha   90.00
_cell.angle_beta   90.00
_cell.angle_gamma   90.00
#
_symmetry.space_group_name_H-M   'P 1'
#
loop_
_entity.id
_entity.type
_entity.pdbx_description
1 polymer ?
#
loop_
_entity_poly.entity_id
_entity_poly.type
_entity_poly.pdbx_seq_one_letter_code
_entity_poly.pdbx_strand_id
1 'polypeptide(L)'
;MMDPIILQYGKGQLCGFLADPNGVLDVVPADMVVNATLAAMAKHAAKPGLQVYQVGSSVANPLKFGELVGIMTEHFKSNPFADGKGNHVALKKMQLFRDAEEFSTHICSHVSNMLPNVGSNGSSRSKIMLEKRNKTYSKFVEQAEYLAKIYKPYTFYEGRFDISNTEGLFQELSEEEKKSFGFD
;
A
#
# COMPACT_ATOMS: atom_id res chain seq x y z
N MET A 1 3.79 -5.83 1.73
CA MET A 1 4.57 -4.86 0.93
C MET A 1 3.63 -4.14 -0.02
N MET A 2 3.25 -2.89 0.24
CA MET A 2 2.24 -2.20 -0.58
C MET A 2 2.76 -1.76 -1.96
N ASP A 3 4.06 -1.91 -2.23
CA ASP A 3 4.75 -1.43 -3.44
C ASP A 3 4.04 -1.75 -4.75
N PRO A 4 3.48 -2.97 -4.97
CA PRO A 4 2.77 -3.27 -6.23
C PRO A 4 1.55 -2.38 -6.46
N ILE A 5 0.80 -2.06 -5.39
CA ILE A 5 -0.41 -1.24 -5.45
C ILE A 5 -0.02 0.22 -5.72
N ILE A 6 0.98 0.74 -4.99
CA ILE A 6 1.48 2.11 -5.15
C ILE A 6 2.05 2.32 -6.56
N LEU A 7 2.84 1.36 -7.05
CA LEU A 7 3.45 1.43 -8.38
C LEU A 7 2.39 1.38 -9.49
N GLN A 8 1.39 0.50 -9.39
CA GLN A 8 0.31 0.44 -10.37
C GLN A 8 -0.56 1.69 -10.35
N TYR A 9 -0.78 2.29 -9.18
CA TYR A 9 -1.45 3.58 -9.04
C TYR A 9 -0.66 4.70 -9.71
N GLY A 10 0.64 4.82 -9.42
CA GLY A 10 1.52 5.82 -10.02
C GLY A 10 1.56 5.75 -11.55
N LYS A 11 1.49 4.54 -12.11
CA LYS A 11 1.40 4.30 -13.56
C LYS A 11 0.02 4.60 -14.16
N GLY A 12 -0.97 4.97 -13.35
CA GLY A 12 -2.35 5.19 -13.78
C GLY A 12 -3.08 3.93 -14.21
N GLN A 13 -2.55 2.75 -13.87
CA GLN A 13 -3.12 1.47 -14.27
C GLN A 13 -4.21 1.00 -13.30
N LEU A 14 -4.02 1.28 -12.01
CA LEU A 14 -4.95 0.88 -10.94
C LEU A 14 -5.69 2.10 -10.41
N CYS A 15 -6.97 2.23 -10.72
CA CYS A 15 -7.81 3.36 -10.30
C CYS A 15 -8.61 3.11 -9.02
N GLY A 16 -8.57 1.89 -8.48
CA GLY A 16 -9.26 1.51 -7.26
C GLY A 16 -8.65 0.30 -6.58
N PHE A 17 -8.95 0.08 -5.31
CA PHE A 17 -8.46 -1.06 -4.55
C PHE A 17 -9.42 -1.53 -3.45
N LEU A 18 -9.36 -2.82 -3.12
CA LEU A 18 -10.18 -3.45 -2.08
C LEU A 18 -9.59 -3.20 -0.69
N ALA A 19 -10.12 -2.21 0.02
CA ALA A 19 -9.71 -1.82 1.37
C ALA A 19 -10.81 -1.05 2.10
N ASP A 20 -10.88 -1.19 3.42
CA ASP A 20 -11.72 -0.30 4.24
C ASP A 20 -11.08 1.10 4.28
N PRO A 21 -11.77 2.18 3.84
CA PRO A 21 -11.27 3.54 3.98
C PRO A 21 -10.89 3.95 5.40
N ASN A 22 -11.51 3.33 6.42
CA ASN A 22 -11.27 3.57 7.84
C ASN A 22 -10.29 2.56 8.45
N GLY A 23 -9.84 1.55 7.69
CA GLY A 23 -8.80 0.63 8.13
C GLY A 23 -7.49 1.39 8.38
N VAL A 24 -6.78 1.02 9.45
CA VAL A 24 -5.53 1.67 9.85
C VAL A 24 -4.36 0.79 9.45
N LEU A 25 -3.31 1.44 8.95
CA LEU A 25 -2.04 0.83 8.58
C LEU A 25 -0.95 1.35 9.52
N ASP A 26 -0.09 0.45 9.97
CA ASP A 26 1.17 0.82 10.62
C ASP A 26 2.21 1.26 9.57
N VAL A 27 2.72 2.48 9.72
CA VAL A 27 3.87 2.98 8.96
C VAL A 27 4.95 3.35 9.96
N VAL A 28 6.01 2.53 10.01
CA VAL A 28 7.13 2.70 10.93
C VAL A 28 8.43 2.79 10.13
N PRO A 29 9.25 3.82 10.34
CA PRO A 29 10.59 3.89 9.77
C PRO A 29 11.46 2.70 10.17
N ALA A 30 12.26 2.18 9.24
CA ALA A 30 13.06 0.98 9.47
C ALA A 30 14.14 1.18 10.55
N ASP A 31 14.71 2.39 10.62
CA ASP A 31 15.67 2.81 11.64
C ASP A 31 15.06 2.77 13.04
N MET A 32 13.82 3.24 13.23
CA MET A 32 13.15 3.16 14.53
C MET A 32 12.98 1.70 15.01
N VAL A 33 12.65 0.77 14.10
CA VAL A 33 12.55 -0.66 14.43
C VAL A 33 13.91 -1.23 14.85
N VAL A 34 14.97 -0.89 14.12
CA VAL A 34 16.35 -1.32 14.45
C VAL A 34 16.77 -0.75 15.80
N ASN A 35 16.54 0.54 16.02
CA ASN A 35 16.96 1.24 17.24
C ASN A 35 16.22 0.71 18.48
N ALA A 36 14.91 0.47 18.38
CA ALA A 36 14.12 -0.16 19.44
C ALA A 36 14.64 -1.58 19.75
N THR A 37 15.01 -2.35 18.71
CA THR A 37 15.58 -3.70 18.88
C THR A 37 16.91 -3.64 19.63
N LEU A 38 17.81 -2.73 19.25
CA LEU A 38 19.10 -2.54 19.91
C LEU A 38 18.95 -2.08 21.36
N ALA A 39 18.03 -1.15 21.63
CA ALA A 39 17.74 -0.69 22.98
C ALA A 39 17.18 -1.82 23.86
N ALA A 40 16.27 -2.64 23.32
CA ALA A 40 15.73 -3.79 24.03
C ALA A 40 16.82 -4.80 24.38
N MET A 41 17.75 -5.07 23.45
CA MET A 41 18.91 -5.92 23.71
C MET A 41 19.81 -5.33 24.79
N ALA A 42 20.14 -4.04 24.69
CA ALA A 42 21.04 -3.37 25.64
C ALA A 42 20.49 -3.36 27.07
N LYS A 43 19.18 -3.13 27.25
CA LYS A 43 18.56 -3.08 28.58
C LYS A 43 18.16 -4.45 29.12
N HIS A 44 17.65 -5.33 28.25
CA HIS A 44 16.84 -6.47 28.67
C HIS A 44 17.38 -7.84 28.25
N ALA A 45 18.47 -7.94 27.50
CA ALA A 45 19.00 -9.25 27.06
C ALA A 45 19.37 -10.20 28.22
N ALA A 46 19.79 -9.67 29.37
CA ALA A 46 20.15 -10.48 30.54
C ALA A 46 18.98 -10.68 31.54
N LYS A 47 17.81 -10.07 31.30
CA LYS A 47 16.65 -10.23 32.19
C LYS A 47 15.92 -11.53 31.84
N PRO A 48 15.69 -12.44 32.80
CA PRO A 48 14.94 -13.67 32.52
C PRO A 48 13.47 -13.36 32.18
N GLY A 49 12.88 -14.17 31.30
CA GLY A 49 11.47 -14.06 30.89
C GLY A 49 11.30 -13.56 29.45
N LEU A 50 10.10 -13.78 28.89
CA LEU A 50 9.74 -13.29 27.56
C LEU A 50 9.22 -11.86 27.67
N GLN A 51 9.86 -10.94 26.95
CA GLN A 51 9.40 -9.57 26.80
C GLN A 51 9.09 -9.32 25.32
N VAL A 52 7.91 -8.78 25.04
CA VAL A 52 7.45 -8.51 23.68
C VAL A 52 7.41 -7.00 23.49
N TYR A 53 8.20 -6.52 22.54
CA TYR A 53 8.28 -5.12 22.14
C TYR A 53 7.61 -4.95 20.79
N GLN A 54 6.45 -4.32 20.78
CA GLN A 54 5.75 -4.02 19.55
C GLN A 54 6.18 -2.64 19.07
N VAL A 55 6.77 -2.57 17.88
CA VAL A 55 7.04 -1.29 17.21
C VAL A 55 5.91 -1.03 16.22
N GLY A 56 5.04 -0.09 16.54
CA GLY A 56 3.83 0.22 15.78
C GLY A 56 3.44 1.68 15.93
N SER A 57 2.58 2.16 15.02
CA SER A 57 2.02 3.51 15.01
C SER A 57 0.51 3.53 15.21
N SER A 58 -0.17 2.40 15.13
CA SER A 58 -1.63 2.30 15.01
C SER A 58 -2.41 2.83 16.22
N VAL A 59 -1.80 2.85 17.41
CA VAL A 59 -2.40 3.42 18.63
C VAL A 59 -1.97 4.88 18.88
N ALA A 60 -0.75 5.25 18.49
CA ALA A 60 -0.17 6.57 18.78
C ALA A 60 -0.36 7.59 17.64
N ASN A 61 -0.23 7.15 16.39
CA ASN A 61 -0.33 7.95 15.17
C ASN A 61 -1.00 7.15 14.03
N PRO A 62 -2.32 6.89 14.11
CA PRO A 62 -3.03 6.03 13.17
C PRO A 62 -3.12 6.66 11.77
N LEU A 63 -2.62 5.97 10.75
CA LEU A 63 -2.83 6.33 9.35
C LEU A 63 -3.95 5.49 8.73
N LYS A 64 -5.04 6.12 8.26
CA LYS A 64 -6.13 5.41 7.58
C LYS A 64 -5.84 5.23 6.09
N PHE A 65 -6.36 4.15 5.47
CA PHE A 65 -6.23 3.95 4.03
C PHE A 65 -6.82 5.09 3.19
N GLY A 66 -7.92 5.71 3.64
CA GLY A 66 -8.50 6.88 2.98
C GLY A 66 -7.56 8.09 2.96
N GLU A 67 -6.78 8.29 4.02
CA GLU A 67 -5.76 9.34 4.15
C GLU A 67 -4.53 9.01 3.30
N LEU A 68 -4.07 7.75 3.35
CA LEU A 68 -2.98 7.26 2.52
C LEU A 68 -3.25 7.47 1.02
N VAL A 69 -4.48 7.23 0.55
CA VAL A 69 -4.87 7.54 -0.83
C VAL A 69 -4.71 9.02 -1.15
N GLY A 70 -5.04 9.91 -0.20
CA GLY A 70 -4.80 11.34 -0.33
C GLY A 70 -3.32 11.66 -0.50
N ILE A 71 -2.48 11.14 0.40
CA ILE A 71 -1.02 11.33 0.40
C ILE A 71 -0.41 10.83 -0.91
N MET A 72 -0.78 9.63 -1.37
CA MET A 72 -0.32 9.08 -2.65
C MET A 72 -0.74 9.95 -3.83
N THR A 73 -1.99 10.42 -3.84
CA THR A 73 -2.51 11.28 -4.91
C THR A 73 -1.73 12.58 -4.99
N GLU A 74 -1.43 13.20 -3.85
CA GLU A 74 -0.62 14.42 -3.77
C GLU A 74 0.82 14.17 -4.22
N HIS A 75 1.44 13.10 -3.73
CA HIS A 75 2.80 12.73 -4.11
C HIS A 75 2.97 12.61 -5.62
N PHE A 76 2.09 11.87 -6.30
CA PHE A 76 2.17 11.68 -7.75
C PHE A 76 1.64 12.86 -8.58
N LYS A 77 0.90 13.80 -7.98
CA LYS A 77 0.61 15.09 -8.64
C LYS A 77 1.86 15.97 -8.68
N SER A 78 2.62 16.00 -7.59
CA SER A 78 3.87 16.77 -7.48
C SER A 78 5.05 16.08 -8.17
N ASN A 79 5.04 14.75 -8.21
CA ASN A 79 6.08 13.92 -8.84
C ASN A 79 5.42 12.92 -9.80
N PRO A 80 4.93 13.36 -10.97
CA PRO A 80 4.24 12.48 -11.91
C PRO A 80 5.13 11.36 -12.41
N PHE A 81 4.54 10.17 -12.54
CA PHE A 81 5.22 9.05 -13.17
C PHE A 81 5.40 9.33 -14.67
N ALA A 82 6.61 9.14 -15.18
CA ALA A 82 6.88 9.23 -16.62
C ALA A 82 6.55 7.91 -17.30
N ASP A 83 5.74 7.95 -18.36
CA ASP A 83 5.50 6.78 -19.19
C ASP A 83 6.73 6.42 -20.03
N GLY A 84 6.68 5.29 -20.75
CA GLY A 84 7.79 4.85 -21.62
C GLY A 84 8.13 5.80 -22.78
N LYS A 85 7.37 6.88 -22.96
CA LYS A 85 7.59 7.94 -23.95
C LYS A 85 7.98 9.28 -23.31
N GLY A 86 8.15 9.32 -21.98
CA GLY A 86 8.49 10.52 -21.22
C GLY A 86 7.32 11.45 -20.90
N ASN A 87 6.07 11.06 -21.19
CA ASN A 87 4.90 11.86 -20.82
C ASN A 87 4.51 11.60 -19.36
N HIS A 88 4.09 12.66 -18.67
CA HIS A 88 3.58 12.55 -17.30
C HIS A 88 2.18 11.94 -17.29
N VAL A 89 2.00 10.91 -16.46
CA VAL A 89 0.70 10.27 -16.25
C VAL A 89 -0.21 11.17 -15.42
N ALA A 90 -1.39 11.51 -15.95
CA ALA A 90 -2.41 12.25 -15.22
C ALA A 90 -3.25 11.29 -14.36
N LEU A 91 -3.17 11.43 -13.04
CA LEU A 91 -3.86 10.54 -12.09
C LEU A 91 -5.16 11.14 -11.58
N LYS A 92 -6.15 10.26 -11.40
CA LYS A 92 -7.34 10.51 -10.58
C LYS A 92 -7.12 9.93 -9.19
N LYS A 93 -7.83 10.46 -8.19
CA LYS A 93 -7.81 9.89 -6.83
C LYS A 93 -8.31 8.43 -6.88
N MET A 94 -7.57 7.52 -6.26
CA MET A 94 -7.95 6.11 -6.17
C MET A 94 -9.28 5.95 -5.42
N GLN A 95 -10.13 5.04 -5.88
CA GLN A 95 -11.35 4.64 -5.17
C GLN A 95 -11.11 3.43 -4.28
N LEU A 96 -11.65 3.44 -3.06
CA LEU A 96 -11.55 2.31 -2.14
C LEU A 96 -12.90 1.60 -2.06
N PHE A 97 -12.85 0.27 -2.12
CA PHE A 97 -14.03 -0.60 -2.13
C PHE A 97 -14.02 -1.51 -0.92
N ARG A 98 -15.17 -1.65 -0.27
CA ARG A 98 -15.38 -2.63 0.80
C ARG A 98 -15.86 -3.97 0.26
N ASP A 99 -16.56 -3.93 -0.86
CA ASP A 99 -17.10 -5.10 -1.54
C ASP A 99 -16.21 -5.55 -2.71
N ALA A 100 -16.03 -6.87 -2.81
CA ALA A 100 -15.15 -7.46 -3.82
C ALA A 100 -15.75 -7.47 -5.23
N GLU A 101 -17.08 -7.56 -5.33
CA GLU A 101 -17.81 -7.54 -6.61
C GLU A 101 -17.84 -6.12 -7.18
N GLU A 102 -18.07 -5.12 -6.33
CA GLU A 102 -17.95 -3.70 -6.70
C GLU A 102 -16.53 -3.37 -7.19
N PHE A 103 -15.51 -3.84 -6.47
CA PHE A 103 -14.10 -3.69 -6.87
C PHE A 103 -13.82 -4.33 -8.23
N SER A 104 -14.21 -5.60 -8.43
CA SER A 104 -13.97 -6.31 -9.70
C SER A 104 -14.70 -5.62 -10.86
N THR A 105 -15.94 -5.21 -10.66
CA THR A 105 -16.73 -4.46 -11.65
C THR A 105 -16.05 -3.15 -12.04
N HIS A 106 -15.55 -2.41 -11.05
CA HIS A 106 -14.86 -1.14 -11.26
C HIS A 106 -13.57 -1.32 -12.08
N ILE A 107 -12.75 -2.31 -11.73
CA ILE A 107 -11.51 -2.60 -12.46
C ILE A 107 -11.81 -3.05 -13.89
N CYS A 108 -12.77 -3.97 -14.09
CA CYS A 108 -13.18 -4.41 -15.42
C CYS A 108 -13.64 -3.24 -16.30
N SER A 109 -14.46 -2.33 -15.74
CA SER A 109 -14.93 -1.13 -16.43
C SER A 109 -13.78 -0.18 -16.78
N HIS A 110 -12.88 0.08 -15.82
CA HIS A 110 -11.75 0.99 -16.03
C HIS A 110 -10.84 0.53 -17.17
N VAL A 111 -10.46 -0.75 -17.18
CA VAL A 111 -9.56 -1.27 -18.22
C VAL A 111 -10.28 -1.33 -19.56
N SER A 112 -11.59 -1.61 -19.59
CA SER A 112 -12.40 -1.55 -20.82
C SER A 112 -12.39 -0.14 -21.42
N ASN A 113 -12.50 0.91 -20.60
CA ASN A 113 -12.46 2.31 -21.03
C ASN A 113 -11.06 2.77 -21.49
N MET A 114 -9.98 2.12 -21.04
CA MET A 114 -8.63 2.37 -21.55
C MET A 114 -8.40 1.80 -22.96
N LEU A 115 -9.28 0.93 -23.46
CA LEU A 115 -9.22 0.42 -24.82
C LEU A 115 -9.97 1.39 -25.76
N PRO A 116 -9.31 1.98 -26.79
CA PRO A 116 -9.99 2.72 -27.84
C PRO A 116 -10.96 1.81 -28.59
N ASN A 117 -12.13 2.33 -28.94
CA ASN A 117 -13.08 1.71 -29.86
C ASN A 117 -12.37 1.41 -31.19
N VAL A 118 -12.01 0.14 -31.43
CA VAL A 118 -11.50 -0.29 -32.72
C VAL A 118 -12.72 -0.48 -33.62
N GLY A 119 -12.89 0.41 -34.59
CA GLY A 119 -13.86 0.20 -35.66
C GLY A 119 -13.63 -1.16 -36.31
N SER A 120 -14.71 -1.93 -36.47
CA SER A 120 -14.73 -3.31 -36.97
C SER A 120 -14.31 -3.44 -38.43
N ASN A 121 -13.09 -3.04 -38.79
CA ASN A 121 -12.51 -3.40 -40.09
C ASN A 121 -11.91 -4.80 -39.96
N GLY A 122 -12.65 -5.80 -40.44
CA GLY A 122 -12.46 -7.24 -40.27
C GLY A 122 -11.20 -7.87 -40.89
N SER A 123 -10.06 -7.19 -40.87
CA SER A 123 -8.77 -7.75 -41.31
C SER A 123 -8.22 -8.80 -40.33
N SER A 124 -7.45 -9.79 -40.80
CA SER A 124 -6.80 -10.77 -39.92
C SER A 124 -5.81 -10.13 -38.94
N ARG A 125 -5.22 -8.98 -39.30
CA ARG A 125 -4.27 -8.22 -38.46
C ARG A 125 -4.97 -7.54 -37.27
N SER A 126 -6.20 -7.04 -37.46
CA SER A 126 -7.00 -6.45 -36.39
C SER A 126 -7.50 -7.49 -35.39
N LYS A 127 -7.82 -8.73 -35.84
CA LYS A 127 -8.17 -9.84 -34.94
C LYS A 127 -7.03 -10.24 -34.00
N ILE A 128 -5.80 -10.41 -34.54
CA ILE A 128 -4.61 -10.76 -33.74
C ILE A 128 -4.27 -9.65 -32.72
N MET A 129 -4.41 -8.37 -33.10
CA MET A 129 -4.20 -7.26 -32.17
C MET A 129 -5.27 -7.23 -31.07
N LEU A 130 -6.52 -7.56 -31.38
CA LEU A 130 -7.61 -7.64 -30.41
C LEU A 130 -7.37 -8.78 -29.40
N GLU A 131 -6.98 -9.97 -29.86
CA GLU A 131 -6.66 -11.11 -28.99
C GLU A 131 -5.48 -10.80 -28.05
N LYS A 132 -4.41 -10.19 -28.57
CA LYS A 132 -3.27 -9.76 -27.73
C LYS A 132 -3.70 -8.74 -26.68
N ARG A 133 -4.59 -7.80 -27.01
CA ARG A 133 -5.13 -6.81 -26.04
C ARG A 133 -6.00 -7.46 -24.99
N ASN A 134 -6.92 -8.34 -25.38
CA ASN A 134 -7.78 -9.08 -24.46
C ASN A 134 -6.95 -9.90 -23.48
N LYS A 135 -5.86 -10.52 -23.96
CA LYS A 135 -4.91 -11.24 -23.09
C LYS A 135 -4.22 -10.32 -22.08
N THR A 136 -3.83 -9.11 -22.47
CA THR A 136 -3.25 -8.12 -21.55
C THR A 136 -4.28 -7.61 -20.54
N TYR A 137 -5.52 -7.37 -20.98
CA TYR A 137 -6.66 -7.03 -20.12
C TYR A 137 -6.87 -8.09 -19.04
N SER A 138 -7.05 -9.35 -19.44
CA SER A 138 -7.33 -10.45 -18.52
C SER A 138 -6.22 -10.58 -17.48
N LYS A 139 -4.95 -10.52 -17.90
CA LYS A 139 -3.81 -10.56 -16.98
C LYS A 139 -3.80 -9.42 -15.96
N PHE A 140 -4.18 -8.22 -16.37
CA PHE A 140 -4.22 -7.08 -15.44
C PHE A 140 -5.34 -7.25 -14.41
N VAL A 141 -6.54 -7.64 -14.85
CA VAL A 141 -7.68 -7.89 -13.95
C VAL A 141 -7.35 -9.02 -12.98
N GLU A 142 -6.84 -10.15 -13.48
CA GLU A 142 -6.37 -11.28 -12.66
C GLU A 142 -5.34 -10.85 -11.63
N GLN A 143 -4.39 -9.98 -12.00
CA GLN A 143 -3.38 -9.46 -11.08
C GLN A 143 -4.01 -8.54 -10.01
N ALA A 144 -4.93 -7.66 -10.39
CA ALA A 144 -5.61 -6.76 -9.45
C ALA A 144 -6.47 -7.55 -8.45
N GLU A 145 -7.21 -8.55 -8.92
CA GLU A 145 -8.00 -9.46 -8.09
C GLU A 145 -7.12 -10.32 -7.17
N TYR A 146 -6.01 -10.83 -7.69
CA TYR A 146 -5.02 -11.55 -6.89
C TYR A 146 -4.47 -10.68 -5.76
N LEU A 147 -4.07 -9.44 -6.07
CA LEU A 147 -3.61 -8.48 -5.07
C LEU A 147 -4.70 -8.21 -4.03
N ALA A 148 -5.92 -7.90 -4.46
CA ALA A 148 -7.04 -7.68 -3.55
C ALA A 148 -7.26 -8.88 -2.61
N LYS A 149 -7.19 -10.12 -3.14
CA LYS A 149 -7.32 -11.34 -2.34
C LYS A 149 -6.23 -11.48 -1.28
N ILE A 150 -4.95 -11.31 -1.64
CA ILE A 150 -3.85 -11.48 -0.68
C ILE A 150 -3.75 -10.33 0.31
N TYR A 151 -4.20 -9.13 -0.06
CA TYR A 151 -4.17 -7.95 0.81
C TYR A 151 -5.39 -7.82 1.71
N LYS A 152 -6.52 -8.47 1.38
CA LYS A 152 -7.76 -8.41 2.16
C LYS A 152 -7.58 -8.64 3.67
N PRO A 153 -6.79 -9.63 4.14
CA PRO A 153 -6.61 -9.84 5.58
C PRO A 153 -5.94 -8.66 6.30
N TYR A 154 -5.20 -7.82 5.56
CA TYR A 154 -4.50 -6.65 6.10
C TYR A 154 -5.34 -5.37 5.92
N THR A 155 -6.00 -5.21 4.78
CA THR A 155 -6.77 -4.00 4.45
C THR A 155 -8.11 -3.89 5.18
N PHE A 156 -8.55 -4.97 5.82
CA PHE A 156 -9.74 -5.04 6.66
C PHE A 156 -9.40 -5.46 8.11
N TYR A 157 -8.14 -5.40 8.51
CA TYR A 157 -7.75 -5.72 9.88
C TYR A 157 -8.12 -4.58 10.84
N GLU A 158 -8.97 -4.89 11.82
CA GLU A 158 -9.44 -3.91 12.80
C GLU A 158 -8.58 -3.86 14.07
N GLY A 159 -7.71 -4.84 14.28
CA GLY A 159 -6.84 -4.88 15.46
C GLY A 159 -5.85 -3.71 15.48
N ARG A 160 -5.56 -3.24 16.69
CA ARG A 160 -4.52 -2.23 16.97
C ARG A 160 -3.52 -2.86 17.92
N PHE A 161 -2.25 -2.56 17.70
CA PHE A 161 -1.19 -3.17 18.49
C PHE A 161 -0.76 -2.21 19.59
N ASP A 162 -0.91 -2.66 20.83
CA ASP A 162 -0.43 -1.91 22.00
C ASP A 162 1.09 -1.79 21.96
N ILE A 163 1.59 -0.58 22.25
CA ILE A 163 3.03 -0.26 22.22
C ILE A 163 3.58 0.08 23.62
N SER A 164 2.82 -0.18 24.68
CA SER A 164 3.16 0.26 26.04
C SER A 164 4.53 -0.25 26.52
N ASN A 165 4.92 -1.46 26.13
CA ASN A 165 6.24 -2.01 26.45
C ASN A 165 7.37 -1.26 25.74
N THR A 166 7.17 -0.86 24.49
CA THR A 166 8.16 -0.11 23.69
C THR A 166 8.31 1.32 24.20
N GLU A 167 7.19 1.97 24.55
CA GLU A 167 7.21 3.27 25.22
C GLU A 167 7.90 3.18 26.58
N GLY A 168 7.58 2.15 27.38
CA GLY A 168 8.22 1.88 28.66
C GLY A 168 9.74 1.71 28.52
N LEU A 169 10.17 0.91 27.54
CA LEU A 169 11.60 0.76 27.21
C LEU A 169 12.26 2.10 26.89
N PHE A 170 11.61 2.95 26.09
CA PHE A 170 12.15 4.26 25.75
C PHE A 170 12.28 5.17 26.99
N GLN A 171 11.33 5.11 27.92
CA GLN A 171 11.39 5.88 29.18
C GLN A 171 12.47 5.38 30.15
N GLU A 172 12.86 4.11 30.09
CA GLU A 172 13.96 3.55 30.88
C GLU A 172 15.36 3.99 30.41
N LEU A 173 15.47 4.53 29.19
CA LEU A 173 16.74 5.02 28.63
C LEU A 173 17.19 6.33 29.30
N SER A 174 18.51 6.50 29.44
CA SER A 174 19.10 7.81 29.79
C SER A 174 18.90 8.81 28.66
N GLU A 175 19.07 10.11 28.93
CA GLU A 175 18.92 11.14 27.89
C GLU A 175 19.95 10.98 26.76
N GLU A 176 21.16 10.50 27.07
CA GLU A 176 22.17 10.17 26.06
C GLU A 176 21.74 8.98 25.21
N GLU A 177 21.17 7.94 25.83
CA GLU A 177 20.67 6.75 25.14
C GLU A 177 19.46 7.08 24.26
N LYS A 178 18.49 7.88 24.76
CA LYS A 178 17.35 8.36 23.97
C LYS A 178 17.80 9.08 22.72
N LYS A 179 18.80 9.97 22.85
CA LYS A 179 19.37 10.68 21.70
C LYS A 179 20.13 9.77 20.74
N SER A 180 20.83 8.75 21.27
CA SER A 180 21.62 7.83 20.45
C SER A 180 20.74 6.81 19.70
N PHE A 181 19.69 6.30 20.34
CA PHE A 181 18.79 5.34 19.73
C PHE A 181 17.64 6.03 18.97
N GLY A 182 17.00 7.07 19.50
CA GLY A 182 16.01 7.88 18.75
C GLY A 182 14.90 7.06 18.08
N PHE A 183 14.05 6.40 18.87
CA PHE A 183 12.90 5.62 18.37
C PHE A 183 11.58 5.98 19.06
N ASP A 184 11.40 7.26 19.41
CA ASP A 184 10.19 7.80 20.04
C ASP A 184 8.97 7.90 19.11
#